data_AF-A0A1J1LFT1-F1
#
_entry.id   AF-A0A1J1LFT1-F1
#
_cell.length_a   1.000
_cell.length_b   1.000
_cell.length_c   1.000
_cell.angle_alpha   90.00
_cell.angle_beta   90.00
_cell.angle_gamma   90.00
#
_symmetry.space_group_name_H-M   'P 1'
#
loop_
_entity.id
_entity.type
_entity.pdbx_description
1 polymer ?
#
loop_
_entity_poly.entity_id
_entity_poly.type
_entity_poly.pdbx_seq_one_letter_code
_entity_poly.pdbx_strand_id
1 'polypeptide(L)'
;MINSSEIDAQKNSPESYYQTSSRNQGKHKIFIGMSPGVGKTYRMLEEGHQLKEEGIDVVIGLLETHGREETAEKAIGLELIPKKTVFHQGITLWEMDTNAILARQPQLVLVDELAHTNVPGSIREKRYQDVEIILNHGINVYSTVNIQHLESLNDLVAKITGVIVRERIPDRLLDEATQVVVIDVTPETLQERLKEGKIYAPEKIEQALQNFFQRRHLVALRELALREVADNIEESAETTEKALFCNVHERVLVCISTYQNSPQLLRRGLRLANVMKARLYGLYVENPERFLTKEESLLLETCQDLIKEFGGEFLRVKSYNVSEAIAQIAHQYHITQVVLGHTRKSRWELFWKGSPVQQLLKYLKGVDIHIIDGEKTLNSSSSLD
;
A
#
# COMPACT_ATOMS: atom_id res chain seq x y z
N MET A 1 -43.38 0.30 -4.06
CA MET A 1 -42.27 1.23 -3.73
C MET A 1 -41.57 0.62 -2.54
N ILE A 2 -40.51 -0.15 -2.79
CA ILE A 2 -39.70 -0.75 -1.72
C ILE A 2 -38.58 0.24 -1.46
N ASN A 3 -38.40 0.61 -0.20
CA ASN A 3 -37.54 1.70 0.24
C ASN A 3 -36.08 1.32 -0.01
N SER A 4 -35.36 2.16 -0.75
CA SER A 4 -33.94 1.99 -1.06
C SER A 4 -33.05 1.91 0.19
N SER A 5 -33.54 2.39 1.33
CA SER A 5 -32.87 2.30 2.64
C SER A 5 -32.90 0.90 3.28
N GLU A 6 -33.82 0.00 2.89
CA GLU A 6 -33.89 -1.36 3.43
C GLU A 6 -32.95 -2.33 2.69
N ILE A 7 -32.61 -2.02 1.44
CA ILE A 7 -31.72 -2.84 0.61
C ILE A 7 -30.24 -2.65 1.02
N ASP A 8 -29.86 -1.45 1.48
CA ASP A 8 -28.50 -1.17 1.95
C ASP A 8 -28.22 -1.73 3.36
N ALA A 9 -29.25 -1.89 4.19
CA ALA A 9 -29.11 -2.54 5.50
C ALA A 9 -28.90 -4.06 5.39
N GLN A 10 -29.45 -4.69 4.35
CA GLN A 10 -29.35 -6.14 4.12
C GLN A 10 -28.02 -6.56 3.46
N LYS A 11 -27.27 -5.62 2.86
CA LYS A 11 -25.92 -5.85 2.34
C LYS A 11 -24.81 -5.77 3.40
N ASN A 12 -25.11 -5.23 4.58
CA ASN A 12 -24.17 -5.07 5.69
C ASN A 12 -24.43 -6.06 6.85
N SER A 13 -25.28 -7.07 6.65
CA SER A 13 -25.48 -8.13 7.65
C SER A 13 -24.36 -9.19 7.57
N PRO A 14 -23.95 -9.79 8.71
CA PRO A 14 -23.00 -10.92 8.76
C PRO A 14 -23.37 -12.11 7.86
N GLU A 15 -24.66 -12.25 7.51
CA GLU A 15 -25.18 -13.33 6.66
C GLU A 15 -24.81 -13.18 5.18
N SER A 16 -24.64 -11.94 4.67
CA SER A 16 -24.28 -11.71 3.25
C SER A 16 -22.86 -12.17 2.91
N TYR A 17 -22.03 -12.45 3.92
CA TYR A 17 -20.65 -12.90 3.78
C TYR A 17 -20.51 -14.35 3.31
N TYR A 18 -21.56 -15.19 3.32
CA TYR A 18 -21.44 -16.61 2.95
C TYR A 18 -21.92 -16.93 1.53
N GLN A 19 -22.45 -15.96 0.79
CA GLN A 19 -22.98 -16.20 -0.54
C GLN A 19 -22.21 -15.38 -1.57
N THR A 20 -21.77 -16.06 -2.63
CA THR A 20 -21.17 -15.52 -3.88
C THR A 20 -19.63 -15.41 -3.93
N SER A 21 -18.96 -16.51 -4.32
CA SER A 21 -18.00 -16.58 -5.44
C SER A 21 -17.27 -17.95 -5.48
N SER A 22 -16.55 -18.21 -6.57
CA SER A 22 -16.18 -19.51 -7.15
C SER A 22 -15.33 -20.47 -6.28
N ARG A 23 -15.87 -21.68 -6.07
CA ARG A 23 -15.24 -22.99 -5.73
C ARG A 23 -13.95 -22.99 -4.88
N ASN A 24 -14.15 -23.26 -3.59
CA ASN A 24 -13.25 -23.91 -2.61
C ASN A 24 -12.15 -23.13 -1.88
N GLN A 25 -11.95 -21.83 -2.11
CA GLN A 25 -11.01 -21.03 -1.30
C GLN A 25 -11.74 -20.34 -0.12
N GLY A 26 -11.13 -20.37 1.06
CA GLY A 26 -11.63 -19.72 2.26
C GLY A 26 -11.53 -18.20 2.16
N LYS A 27 -12.35 -17.50 2.96
CA LYS A 27 -12.40 -16.03 3.01
C LYS A 27 -11.43 -15.50 4.06
N HIS A 28 -10.70 -14.45 3.70
CA HIS A 28 -9.75 -13.80 4.58
C HIS A 28 -10.29 -12.44 5.03
N LYS A 29 -10.43 -12.26 6.34
CA LYS A 29 -10.70 -10.96 6.96
C LYS A 29 -9.47 -10.51 7.74
N ILE A 30 -9.02 -9.28 7.48
CA ILE A 30 -7.83 -8.71 8.12
C ILE A 30 -8.24 -7.52 8.98
N PHE A 31 -7.96 -7.61 10.28
CA PHE A 31 -8.04 -6.50 11.22
C PHE A 31 -6.69 -5.77 11.22
N ILE A 32 -6.65 -4.60 10.59
CA ILE A 32 -5.46 -3.77 10.50
C ILE A 32 -5.51 -2.63 11.52
N GLY A 33 -4.36 -2.25 12.08
CA GLY A 33 -4.29 -1.13 13.01
C GLY A 33 -3.01 -0.33 12.87
N MET A 34 -3.04 0.93 13.27
CA MET A 34 -1.87 1.81 13.12
C MET A 34 -0.72 1.48 14.09
N SER A 35 -0.99 0.73 15.16
CA SER A 35 -0.02 0.45 16.22
C SER A 35 -0.43 -0.76 17.07
N PRO A 36 0.50 -1.40 17.81
CA PRO A 36 0.15 -2.24 18.95
C PRO A 36 -0.76 -1.52 19.95
N GLY A 37 -1.70 -2.24 20.56
CA GLY A 37 -2.58 -1.72 21.62
C GLY A 37 -3.90 -1.07 21.18
N VAL A 38 -4.13 -0.93 19.87
CA VAL A 38 -5.37 -0.33 19.34
C VAL A 38 -6.61 -1.20 19.56
N GLY A 39 -6.42 -2.52 19.77
CA GLY A 39 -7.50 -3.46 20.10
C GLY A 39 -7.85 -4.48 19.01
N LYS A 40 -6.97 -4.69 18.01
CA LYS A 40 -7.21 -5.64 16.90
C LYS A 40 -7.62 -7.04 17.37
N THR A 41 -6.80 -7.65 18.24
CA THR A 41 -7.06 -8.97 18.81
C THR A 41 -8.40 -9.01 19.55
N TYR A 42 -8.70 -7.97 20.32
CA TYR A 42 -9.94 -7.90 21.10
C TYR A 42 -11.17 -7.88 20.17
N ARG A 43 -11.13 -7.05 19.12
CA ARG A 43 -12.21 -6.99 18.12
C ARG A 43 -12.36 -8.27 17.32
N MET A 44 -11.25 -8.90 16.93
CA MET A 44 -11.26 -10.21 16.27
C MET A 44 -11.92 -11.29 17.15
N LEU A 45 -11.62 -11.32 18.45
CA LEU A 45 -12.23 -12.26 19.39
C LEU A 45 -13.71 -11.96 19.63
N GLU A 46 -14.08 -10.68 19.76
CA GLU A 46 -15.48 -10.25 19.92
C GLU A 46 -16.34 -10.70 18.73
N GLU A 47 -15.85 -10.52 17.51
CA GLU A 47 -16.54 -10.99 16.31
C GLU A 47 -16.55 -12.53 16.22
N GLY A 48 -15.47 -13.18 16.64
CA GLY A 48 -15.41 -14.65 16.73
C GLY A 48 -16.45 -15.24 17.68
N HIS A 49 -16.75 -14.56 18.79
CA HIS A 49 -17.84 -14.94 19.70
C HIS A 49 -19.21 -14.76 19.06
N GLN A 50 -19.46 -13.63 18.41
CA GLN A 50 -20.74 -13.37 17.72
C GLN A 50 -21.03 -14.46 16.69
N LEU A 51 -20.04 -14.80 15.85
CA LEU A 51 -20.18 -15.86 14.85
C LEU A 51 -20.40 -17.24 15.48
N LYS A 52 -19.75 -17.52 16.62
CA LYS A 52 -19.98 -18.77 17.36
C LYS A 52 -21.40 -18.84 17.93
N GLU A 53 -21.94 -17.74 18.46
CA GLU A 53 -23.33 -17.64 18.92
C GLU A 53 -24.33 -17.85 17.78
N GLU A 54 -23.97 -17.43 16.57
CA GLU A 54 -24.72 -17.68 15.33
C GLU A 54 -24.55 -19.11 14.79
N GLY A 55 -23.76 -19.96 15.46
CA GLY A 55 -23.59 -21.37 15.14
C GLY A 55 -22.45 -21.71 14.19
N ILE A 56 -21.56 -20.75 13.88
CA ILE A 56 -20.35 -21.00 13.10
C ILE A 56 -19.31 -21.75 13.96
N ASP A 57 -18.66 -22.76 13.38
CA ASP A 57 -17.54 -23.46 14.02
C ASP A 57 -16.27 -22.60 14.01
N VAL A 58 -16.05 -21.88 15.12
CA VAL A 58 -14.92 -20.95 15.32
C VAL A 58 -13.88 -21.53 16.27
N VAL A 59 -12.63 -21.55 15.83
CA VAL A 59 -11.47 -21.93 16.66
C VAL A 59 -10.39 -20.84 16.65
N ILE A 60 -9.64 -20.73 17.73
CA ILE A 60 -8.43 -19.92 17.81
C ILE A 60 -7.26 -20.80 17.38
N GLY A 61 -6.64 -20.45 16.26
CA GLY A 61 -5.42 -21.12 15.78
C GLY A 61 -4.17 -20.55 16.44
N LEU A 62 -4.17 -19.24 16.67
CA LEU A 62 -3.12 -18.56 17.41
C LEU A 62 -3.65 -17.29 18.09
N LEU A 63 -3.30 -17.13 19.37
CA LEU A 63 -3.56 -15.94 20.14
C LEU A 63 -2.29 -15.44 20.83
N GLU A 64 -2.03 -14.14 20.69
CA GLU A 64 -0.95 -13.45 21.38
C GLU A 64 -1.52 -12.42 22.36
N THR A 65 -1.58 -12.84 23.63
CA THR A 65 -2.13 -11.99 24.69
C THR A 65 -1.15 -10.91 25.13
N HIS A 66 0.17 -11.10 24.91
CA HIS A 66 1.24 -10.24 25.42
C HIS A 66 1.10 -9.90 26.92
N GLY A 67 0.55 -10.82 27.72
CA GLY A 67 0.32 -10.62 29.16
C GLY A 67 -0.94 -9.83 29.50
N ARG A 68 -1.84 -9.57 28.55
CA ARG A 68 -3.11 -8.87 28.78
C ARG A 68 -4.20 -9.84 29.27
N GLU A 69 -4.52 -9.77 30.55
CA GLU A 69 -5.57 -10.60 31.19
C GLU A 69 -6.92 -10.46 30.49
N GLU A 70 -7.37 -9.22 30.22
CA GLU A 70 -8.64 -8.96 29.51
C GLU A 70 -8.73 -9.66 28.14
N THR A 71 -7.60 -9.81 27.43
CA THR A 71 -7.57 -10.50 26.13
C THR A 71 -7.62 -12.03 26.31
N ALA A 72 -6.99 -12.56 27.36
CA ALA A 72 -7.09 -13.96 27.71
C ALA A 72 -8.51 -14.33 28.14
N GLU A 73 -9.17 -13.47 28.92
CA GLU A 73 -10.57 -13.62 29.32
C GLU A 73 -11.50 -13.63 28.11
N LYS A 74 -11.27 -12.74 27.14
CA LYS A 74 -12.05 -12.74 25.89
C LYS A 74 -11.86 -13.98 25.03
N ALA A 75 -10.79 -14.75 25.22
CA ALA A 75 -10.62 -16.03 24.53
C ALA A 75 -11.46 -17.16 25.16
N ILE A 76 -11.87 -17.02 26.43
CA ILE A 76 -12.69 -18.01 27.13
C ILE A 76 -13.99 -18.22 26.36
N GLY A 77 -14.33 -19.48 26.11
CA GLY A 77 -15.53 -19.85 25.35
C GLY A 77 -15.26 -20.13 23.87
N LEU A 78 -14.09 -19.77 23.32
CA LEU A 78 -13.64 -20.24 22.00
C LEU A 78 -12.71 -21.44 22.16
N GLU A 79 -12.81 -22.42 21.25
CA GLU A 79 -11.87 -23.57 21.23
C GLU A 79 -10.48 -23.07 20.82
N LEU A 80 -9.42 -23.49 21.54
CA LEU A 80 -8.05 -23.08 21.26
C LEU A 80 -7.22 -24.28 20.79
N ILE A 81 -6.65 -24.19 19.59
CA ILE A 81 -5.68 -25.17 19.10
C ILE A 81 -4.36 -24.99 19.86
N PRO A 82 -3.81 -26.05 20.49
CA PRO A 82 -2.54 -25.96 21.19
C PRO A 82 -1.40 -25.52 20.27
N LYS A 83 -0.53 -24.62 20.75
CA LYS A 83 0.67 -24.21 20.01
C LYS A 83 1.62 -25.39 19.83
N LYS A 84 2.18 -25.52 18.64
CA LYS A 84 3.24 -26.49 18.33
C LYS A 84 4.53 -26.07 19.03
N THR A 85 5.13 -27.01 19.76
CA THR A 85 6.45 -26.80 20.38
C THR A 85 7.55 -27.07 19.35
N VAL A 86 8.49 -26.13 19.22
CA VAL A 86 9.64 -26.22 18.30
C VAL A 86 10.93 -26.01 19.10
N PHE A 87 11.85 -26.96 19.00
CA PHE A 87 13.17 -26.86 19.63
C PHE A 87 14.17 -26.26 18.63
N HIS A 88 14.69 -25.08 18.92
CA HIS A 88 15.66 -24.39 18.07
C HIS A 88 16.83 -23.87 18.90
N GLN A 89 18.06 -24.27 18.55
CA GLN A 89 19.29 -23.82 19.22
C GLN A 89 19.27 -23.95 20.76
N GLY A 90 18.64 -25.00 21.30
CA GLY A 90 18.54 -25.24 22.74
C GLY A 90 17.46 -24.43 23.47
N ILE A 91 16.65 -23.65 22.75
CA ILE A 91 15.51 -22.90 23.28
C ILE A 91 14.21 -23.56 22.80
N THR A 92 13.24 -23.65 23.69
CA THR A 92 11.87 -24.07 23.37
C THR A 92 11.08 -22.85 22.89
N LEU A 93 10.57 -22.93 21.67
CA LEU A 93 9.73 -21.91 21.05
C LEU A 93 8.36 -22.50 20.73
N TRP A 94 7.36 -21.64 20.53
CA TRP A 94 5.98 -22.03 20.25
C TRP A 94 5.50 -21.39 18.97
N GLU A 95 4.79 -22.14 18.15
CA GLU A 95 4.21 -21.68 16.88
C GLU A 95 2.77 -22.14 16.69
N MET A 96 2.08 -21.51 15.75
CA MET A 96 0.78 -22.00 15.29
C MET A 96 0.91 -23.41 14.71
N ASP A 97 0.00 -24.31 15.10
CA ASP A 97 -0.05 -25.65 14.51
C ASP A 97 -1.01 -25.68 13.31
N THR A 98 -0.48 -25.29 12.14
CA THR A 98 -1.22 -25.30 10.89
C THR A 98 -1.78 -26.68 10.56
N ASN A 99 -1.07 -27.76 10.87
CA ASN A 99 -1.54 -29.12 10.56
C ASN A 99 -2.70 -29.53 11.48
N ALA A 100 -2.65 -29.15 12.76
CA ALA A 100 -3.76 -29.38 13.69
C ALA A 100 -5.01 -28.60 13.26
N ILE A 101 -4.87 -27.36 12.81
CA ILE A 101 -5.98 -26.55 12.26
C ILE A 101 -6.61 -27.26 11.04
N LEU A 102 -5.77 -27.68 10.09
CA LEU A 102 -6.24 -28.39 8.89
C LEU A 102 -6.91 -29.74 9.22
N ALA A 103 -6.40 -30.47 10.22
CA ALA A 103 -7.00 -31.73 10.67
C ALA A 103 -8.33 -31.50 11.39
N ARG A 104 -8.48 -30.38 12.11
CA ARG A 104 -9.71 -30.00 12.81
C ARG A 104 -10.81 -29.49 11.88
N GLN A 105 -10.45 -28.97 10.70
CA GLN A 105 -11.36 -28.46 9.66
C GLN A 105 -12.46 -27.51 10.19
N PRO A 106 -12.12 -26.44 10.94
CA PRO A 106 -13.11 -25.46 11.40
C PRO A 106 -13.70 -24.66 10.22
N GLN A 107 -14.86 -24.04 10.43
CA GLN A 107 -15.39 -23.08 9.45
C GLN A 107 -14.62 -21.75 9.47
N LEU A 108 -14.14 -21.35 10.65
CA LEU A 108 -13.34 -20.13 10.85
C LEU A 108 -12.21 -20.38 11.85
N VAL A 109 -11.00 -19.92 11.50
CA VAL A 109 -9.88 -19.84 12.43
C VAL A 109 -9.44 -18.40 12.68
N LEU A 110 -9.17 -18.07 13.95
CA LEU A 110 -8.63 -16.77 14.37
C LEU A 110 -7.10 -16.88 14.53
N VAL A 111 -6.35 -15.98 13.87
CA VAL A 111 -4.88 -16.02 13.80
C VAL A 111 -4.28 -14.64 14.08
N ASP A 112 -3.66 -14.46 15.23
CA ASP A 112 -2.98 -13.20 15.56
C ASP A 112 -1.61 -13.06 14.86
N GLU A 113 -1.10 -11.82 14.77
CA GLU A 113 0.23 -11.48 14.25
C GLU A 113 0.55 -12.06 12.86
N LEU A 114 -0.22 -11.69 11.84
CA LEU A 114 -0.04 -12.18 10.46
C LEU A 114 1.39 -11.95 9.90
N ALA A 115 2.06 -10.90 10.37
CA ALA A 115 3.39 -10.52 9.93
C ALA A 115 4.54 -11.30 10.56
N HIS A 116 4.27 -12.19 11.52
CA HIS A 116 5.28 -12.94 12.24
C HIS A 116 6.20 -13.75 11.31
N THR A 117 7.47 -13.83 11.70
CA THR A 117 8.47 -14.68 11.06
C THR A 117 8.57 -15.98 11.85
N ASN A 118 8.19 -17.09 11.20
CA ASN A 118 8.15 -18.39 11.85
C ASN A 118 9.54 -18.80 12.34
N VAL A 119 9.57 -19.62 13.40
CA VAL A 119 10.83 -20.17 13.95
C VAL A 119 11.71 -20.78 12.84
N PRO A 120 13.02 -20.49 12.81
CA PRO A 120 13.91 -21.01 11.77
C PRO A 120 13.89 -22.55 11.71
N GLY A 121 13.79 -23.09 10.50
CA GLY A 121 13.57 -24.53 10.26
C GLY A 121 12.10 -24.93 10.12
N SER A 122 11.16 -23.98 10.25
CA SER A 122 9.76 -24.18 9.87
C SER A 122 9.63 -24.43 8.38
N ILE A 123 8.56 -25.16 7.99
CA ILE A 123 8.24 -25.47 6.58
C ILE A 123 8.05 -24.18 5.75
N ARG A 124 7.50 -23.15 6.40
CA ARG A 124 7.20 -21.83 5.84
C ARG A 124 7.90 -20.78 6.68
N GLU A 125 8.43 -19.75 6.03
CA GLU A 125 9.19 -18.69 6.68
C GLU A 125 8.28 -17.67 7.38
N LYS A 126 7.08 -17.44 6.85
CA LYS A 126 6.18 -16.39 7.30
C LYS A 126 4.81 -16.95 7.66
N ARG A 127 4.19 -16.43 8.73
CA ARG A 127 2.87 -16.87 9.18
C ARG A 127 1.77 -16.64 8.15
N TYR A 128 1.86 -15.58 7.36
CA TYR A 128 0.90 -15.38 6.26
C TYR A 128 0.90 -16.54 5.26
N GLN A 129 2.03 -17.23 5.07
CA GLN A 129 2.10 -18.42 4.19
C GLN A 129 1.37 -19.62 4.82
N ASP A 130 1.36 -19.73 6.16
CA ASP A 130 0.51 -20.70 6.84
C ASP A 130 -0.98 -20.38 6.64
N VAL A 131 -1.35 -19.09 6.76
CA VAL A 131 -2.71 -18.60 6.54
C VAL A 131 -3.17 -18.86 5.10
N GLU A 132 -2.33 -18.62 4.10
CA GLU A 132 -2.64 -18.95 2.70
C GLU A 132 -2.94 -20.43 2.51
N ILE A 133 -2.21 -21.31 3.18
CA ILE A 133 -2.48 -22.75 3.14
C ILE A 133 -3.84 -23.08 3.77
N ILE A 134 -4.18 -22.46 4.89
CA ILE A 134 -5.49 -22.64 5.55
C ILE A 134 -6.63 -22.18 4.62
N LEU A 135 -6.50 -20.99 4.03
CA LEU A 135 -7.45 -20.45 3.07
C LEU A 135 -7.60 -21.37 1.84
N ASN A 136 -6.50 -21.90 1.31
CA ASN A 136 -6.54 -22.83 0.18
C ASN A 136 -7.22 -24.18 0.49
N HIS A 137 -7.41 -24.52 1.76
CA HIS A 137 -8.19 -25.68 2.21
C HIS A 137 -9.67 -25.35 2.46
N GLY A 138 -10.12 -24.14 2.11
CA GLY A 138 -11.51 -23.72 2.24
C GLY A 138 -11.91 -23.24 3.64
N ILE A 139 -10.95 -23.09 4.56
CA ILE A 139 -11.19 -22.60 5.92
C ILE A 139 -11.09 -21.08 5.92
N ASN A 140 -12.09 -20.39 6.48
CA ASN A 140 -12.03 -18.94 6.60
C ASN A 140 -11.01 -18.53 7.67
N VAL A 141 -10.34 -17.39 7.48
CA VAL A 141 -9.34 -16.88 8.41
C VAL A 141 -9.65 -15.45 8.79
N TYR A 142 -9.70 -15.19 10.09
CA TYR A 142 -9.63 -13.84 10.64
C TYR A 142 -8.23 -13.64 11.18
N SER A 143 -7.59 -12.52 10.81
CA SER A 143 -6.22 -12.26 11.25
C SER A 143 -5.99 -10.82 11.65
N THR A 144 -4.92 -10.57 12.42
CA THR A 144 -4.54 -9.20 12.78
C THR A 144 -3.14 -8.82 12.31
N VAL A 145 -2.98 -7.56 11.92
CA VAL A 145 -1.70 -6.99 11.50
C VAL A 145 -1.61 -5.49 11.81
N ASN A 146 -0.40 -4.98 12.00
CA ASN A 146 -0.18 -3.52 12.07
C ASN A 146 0.31 -2.99 10.71
N ILE A 147 -0.07 -1.75 10.39
CA ILE A 147 0.30 -1.04 9.15
C ILE A 147 1.83 -0.99 8.91
N GLN A 148 2.61 -0.97 9.99
CA GLN A 148 4.08 -0.93 9.96
C GLN A 148 4.75 -2.16 9.33
N HIS A 149 4.00 -3.26 9.19
CA HIS A 149 4.50 -4.50 8.62
C HIS A 149 4.31 -4.57 7.11
N LEU A 150 3.57 -3.65 6.50
CA LEU A 150 3.48 -3.60 5.03
C LEU A 150 4.83 -3.24 4.43
N GLU A 151 5.19 -3.92 3.35
CA GLU A 151 6.45 -3.70 2.65
C GLU A 151 6.55 -2.28 2.09
N SER A 152 5.49 -1.80 1.43
CA SER A 152 5.46 -0.46 0.83
C SER A 152 5.65 0.67 1.86
N LEU A 153 5.15 0.48 3.09
CA LEU A 153 5.15 1.51 4.12
C LEU A 153 6.34 1.44 5.08
N ASN A 154 7.17 0.40 4.99
CA ASN A 154 8.24 0.14 5.96
C ASN A 154 9.21 1.32 6.11
N ASP A 155 9.70 1.85 4.99
CA ASP A 155 10.65 2.95 4.98
C ASP A 155 10.04 4.26 5.49
N LEU A 156 8.76 4.48 5.19
CA LEU A 156 8.03 5.65 5.67
C LEU A 156 7.82 5.59 7.17
N VAL A 157 7.42 4.42 7.69
CA VAL A 157 7.25 4.20 9.12
C VAL A 157 8.58 4.31 9.87
N ALA A 158 9.68 3.81 9.30
CA ALA A 158 11.01 3.97 9.87
C ALA A 158 11.43 5.46 9.92
N LYS A 159 11.13 6.25 8.88
CA LYS A 159 11.38 7.70 8.87
C LYS A 159 10.56 8.45 9.92
N ILE A 160 9.31 8.03 10.16
CA ILE A 160 8.42 8.65 11.14
C ILE A 160 8.83 8.28 12.57
N THR A 161 9.05 6.99 12.84
CA THR A 161 9.18 6.47 14.20
C THR A 161 10.63 6.31 14.66
N GLY A 162 11.59 6.28 13.72
CA GLY A 162 12.98 5.91 13.97
C GLY A 162 13.19 4.40 14.24
N VAL A 163 12.13 3.59 14.17
CA VAL A 163 12.17 2.15 14.46
C VAL A 163 12.16 1.36 13.16
N ILE A 164 13.16 0.50 12.98
CA ILE A 164 13.23 -0.42 11.84
C ILE A 164 12.37 -1.65 12.15
N VAL A 165 11.33 -1.85 11.36
CA VAL A 165 10.47 -3.03 11.43
C VAL A 165 11.02 -4.11 10.52
N ARG A 166 11.49 -5.21 11.13
CA ARG A 166 12.10 -6.35 10.42
C ARG A 166 11.08 -7.30 9.83
N GLU A 167 9.99 -7.51 10.56
CA GLU A 167 8.92 -8.41 10.12
C GLU A 167 8.01 -7.70 9.13
N ARG A 168 7.91 -8.27 7.93
CA ARG A 168 7.22 -7.66 6.80
C ARG A 168 6.24 -8.62 6.15
N ILE A 169 5.22 -8.06 5.51
CA ILE A 169 4.25 -8.74 4.68
C ILE A 169 4.07 -8.01 3.35
N PRO A 170 3.82 -8.73 2.25
CA PRO A 170 3.55 -8.10 0.97
C PRO A 170 2.16 -7.45 1.00
N ASP A 171 2.05 -6.29 0.37
CA ASP A 171 0.84 -5.49 0.31
C ASP A 171 -0.35 -6.23 -0.31
N ARG A 172 -0.09 -7.13 -1.27
CA ARG A 172 -1.10 -7.99 -1.94
C ARG A 172 -2.04 -8.73 -0.99
N LEU A 173 -1.63 -9.01 0.25
CA LEU A 173 -2.47 -9.69 1.21
C LEU A 173 -3.68 -8.85 1.62
N LEU A 174 -3.56 -7.51 1.59
CA LEU A 174 -4.69 -6.62 1.82
C LEU A 174 -5.60 -6.60 0.58
N ASP A 175 -5.01 -6.50 -0.61
CA ASP A 175 -5.74 -6.47 -1.89
C ASP A 175 -6.54 -7.77 -2.12
N GLU A 176 -5.94 -8.92 -1.78
CA GLU A 176 -6.54 -10.25 -1.93
C GLU A 176 -7.54 -10.59 -0.81
N ALA A 177 -7.54 -9.83 0.30
CA ALA A 177 -8.44 -10.10 1.41
C ALA A 177 -9.89 -9.82 1.01
N THR A 178 -10.80 -10.69 1.45
CA THR A 178 -12.24 -10.49 1.23
C THR A 178 -12.75 -9.27 2.00
N GLN A 179 -12.12 -8.94 3.13
CA GLN A 179 -12.45 -7.77 3.92
C GLN A 179 -11.24 -7.27 4.72
N VAL A 180 -11.02 -5.95 4.71
CA VAL A 180 -10.06 -5.28 5.57
C VAL A 180 -10.82 -4.33 6.52
N VAL A 181 -10.55 -4.46 7.82
CA VAL A 181 -11.18 -3.65 8.87
C VAL A 181 -10.13 -2.84 9.61
N VAL A 182 -10.24 -1.51 9.56
CA VAL A 182 -9.36 -0.60 10.32
C VAL A 182 -9.83 -0.54 11.77
N ILE A 183 -8.95 -0.90 12.68
CA ILE A 183 -9.11 -0.70 14.12
C ILE A 183 -8.34 0.54 14.53
N ASP A 184 -9.10 1.62 14.72
CA ASP A 184 -8.60 2.93 15.05
C ASP A 184 -8.96 3.33 16.49
N VAL A 185 -8.03 4.04 17.14
CA VAL A 185 -8.20 4.68 18.44
C VAL A 185 -7.46 6.01 18.43
N THR A 186 -7.85 6.94 19.28
CA THR A 186 -7.12 8.21 19.35
C THR A 186 -5.69 8.00 19.87
N PRO A 187 -4.71 8.79 19.40
CA PRO A 187 -3.35 8.77 19.94
C PRO A 187 -3.32 8.91 21.47
N GLU A 188 -4.21 9.74 22.02
CA GLU A 188 -4.33 9.99 23.46
C GLU A 188 -4.75 8.72 24.21
N THR A 189 -5.79 8.03 23.75
CA THR A 189 -6.23 6.75 24.32
C THR A 189 -5.14 5.69 24.25
N LEU A 190 -4.35 5.67 23.17
CA LEU A 190 -3.26 4.70 23.04
C LEU A 190 -2.11 4.98 24.02
N GLN A 191 -1.78 6.26 24.23
CA GLN A 191 -0.80 6.66 25.24
C GLN A 191 -1.28 6.35 26.67
N GLU A 192 -2.56 6.55 26.96
CA GLU A 192 -3.17 6.18 28.24
C GLU A 192 -3.07 4.67 28.47
N ARG A 193 -3.48 3.85 27.49
CA ARG A 193 -3.34 2.38 27.56
C ARG A 193 -1.90 1.94 27.76
N LEU A 194 -0.94 2.62 27.13
CA LEU A 194 0.48 2.34 27.35
C LEU A 194 0.89 2.65 28.78
N LYS A 195 0.50 3.81 29.33
CA LYS A 195 0.81 4.22 30.72
C LYS A 195 0.17 3.30 31.76
N GLU A 196 -1.01 2.75 31.45
CA GLU A 196 -1.71 1.76 32.28
C GLU A 196 -1.07 0.37 32.21
N GLY A 197 -0.02 0.16 31.42
CA GLY A 197 0.64 -1.14 31.27
C GLY A 197 -0.16 -2.14 30.40
N LYS A 198 -1.18 -1.67 29.68
CA LYS A 198 -2.05 -2.52 28.84
C LYS A 198 -1.44 -2.88 27.47
N ILE A 199 -0.23 -2.38 27.16
CA ILE A 199 0.43 -2.58 25.85
C ILE A 199 1.83 -3.17 26.02
N TYR A 200 2.63 -2.64 26.95
CA TYR A 200 3.98 -3.14 27.25
C TYR A 200 4.19 -3.30 28.74
N ALA A 201 5.14 -4.17 29.09
CA ALA A 201 5.63 -4.32 30.45
C ALA A 201 6.14 -2.96 31.01
N PRO A 202 6.00 -2.71 32.33
CA PRO A 202 6.30 -1.42 32.95
C PRO A 202 7.68 -0.84 32.59
N GLU A 203 8.69 -1.72 32.52
CA GLU A 203 10.08 -1.38 32.23
C GLU A 203 10.29 -0.76 30.84
N LYS A 204 9.40 -1.05 29.87
CA LYS A 204 9.50 -0.57 28.49
C LYS A 204 8.60 0.64 28.20
N ILE A 205 7.76 1.06 29.16
CA ILE A 205 6.76 2.12 28.95
C ILE A 205 7.42 3.46 28.63
N GLU A 206 8.38 3.90 29.46
CA GLU A 206 9.02 5.22 29.27
C GLU A 206 9.78 5.29 27.93
N GLN A 207 10.54 4.25 27.61
CA GLN A 207 11.26 4.17 26.34
C GLN A 207 10.29 4.15 25.15
N ALA A 208 9.17 3.44 25.25
CA ALA A 208 8.16 3.39 24.20
C ALA A 208 7.47 4.76 23.99
N LEU A 209 7.13 5.47 25.07
CA LEU A 209 6.55 6.83 25.03
C LEU A 209 7.50 7.85 24.43
N GLN A 210 8.80 7.74 24.72
CA GLN A 210 9.83 8.63 24.18
C GLN A 210 10.20 8.32 22.73
N ASN A 211 9.81 7.17 22.16
CA ASN A 211 10.13 6.78 20.79
C ASN A 211 8.86 6.56 19.97
N PHE A 212 8.42 5.31 19.83
CA PHE A 212 7.34 4.93 18.93
C PHE A 212 6.00 5.60 19.28
N PHE A 213 5.65 5.71 20.56
CA PHE A 213 4.34 6.19 21.05
C PHE A 213 4.28 7.70 21.28
N GLN A 214 5.15 8.47 20.63
CA GLN A 214 4.99 9.92 20.61
C GLN A 214 3.73 10.30 19.83
N ARG A 215 2.96 11.28 20.34
CA ARG A 215 1.70 11.73 19.72
C ARG A 215 1.85 12.04 18.23
N ARG A 216 2.93 12.73 17.84
CA ARG A 216 3.21 13.06 16.43
C ARG A 216 3.37 11.83 15.54
N HIS A 217 4.00 10.75 16.05
CA HIS A 217 4.18 9.51 15.30
C HIS A 217 2.84 8.78 15.17
N LEU A 218 2.07 8.71 16.26
CA LEU A 218 0.76 8.05 16.27
C LEU A 218 -0.26 8.73 15.36
N VAL A 219 -0.25 10.07 15.28
CA VAL A 219 -1.09 10.83 14.32
C VAL A 219 -0.71 10.46 12.89
N ALA A 220 0.59 10.46 12.56
CA ALA A 220 1.05 10.12 11.22
C ALA A 220 0.75 8.66 10.85
N LEU A 221 0.96 7.72 11.77
CA LEU A 221 0.62 6.30 11.55
C LEU A 221 -0.89 6.08 11.39
N ARG A 222 -1.71 6.84 12.10
CA ARG A 222 -3.17 6.80 11.95
C ARG A 222 -3.60 7.31 10.57
N GLU A 223 -3.03 8.42 10.12
CA GLU A 223 -3.27 8.94 8.77
C GLU A 223 -2.85 7.93 7.71
N LEU A 224 -1.68 7.31 7.85
CA LEU A 224 -1.21 6.25 6.96
C LEU A 224 -2.16 5.05 6.93
N ALA A 225 -2.60 4.56 8.10
CA ALA A 225 -3.49 3.41 8.17
C ALA A 225 -4.86 3.68 7.53
N LEU A 226 -5.42 4.87 7.73
CA LEU A 226 -6.69 5.26 7.12
C LEU A 226 -6.56 5.43 5.61
N ARG A 227 -5.44 6.01 5.15
CA ARG A 227 -5.18 6.17 3.72
C ARG A 227 -5.01 4.83 3.01
N GLU A 228 -4.21 3.93 3.58
CA GLU A 228 -3.95 2.61 2.99
C GLU A 228 -5.24 1.82 2.77
N VAL A 229 -6.15 1.83 3.75
CA VAL A 229 -7.43 1.12 3.61
C VAL A 229 -8.41 1.86 2.71
N ALA A 230 -8.39 3.20 2.67
CA ALA A 230 -9.18 3.96 1.71
C ALA A 230 -8.79 3.61 0.28
N ASP A 231 -7.49 3.50 0.00
CA ASP A 231 -6.96 3.11 -1.30
C ASP A 231 -7.40 1.67 -1.66
N ASN A 232 -7.44 0.73 -0.70
CA ASN A 232 -7.93 -0.65 -0.90
C ASN A 232 -9.46 -0.77 -1.17
N ILE A 233 -10.29 0.09 -0.58
CA ILE A 233 -11.76 0.05 -0.77
C ILE A 233 -12.15 0.57 -2.16
N GLU A 234 -11.39 1.52 -2.70
CA GLU A 234 -11.59 2.03 -4.07
C GLU A 234 -11.37 0.91 -5.11
N GLU A 235 -10.49 -0.06 -4.84
CA GLU A 235 -10.15 -1.17 -5.73
C GLU A 235 -11.20 -2.29 -5.82
N SER A 236 -11.91 -2.57 -4.74
CA SER A 236 -12.88 -3.66 -4.65
C SER A 236 -14.28 -3.30 -5.19
N ALA A 237 -14.57 -2.00 -5.36
CA ALA A 237 -15.82 -1.49 -5.91
C ALA A 237 -15.91 -1.59 -7.45
N GLU A 238 -14.82 -1.89 -8.15
CA GLU A 238 -14.77 -1.95 -9.62
C GLU A 238 -15.17 -3.31 -10.23
N THR A 239 -15.81 -4.19 -9.46
CA THR A 239 -16.20 -5.54 -9.95
C THR A 239 -17.53 -5.58 -10.72
N THR A 240 -18.00 -4.45 -11.27
CA THR A 240 -19.03 -4.44 -12.33
C THR A 240 -18.50 -3.67 -13.53
N GLU A 241 -18.01 -4.44 -14.50
CA GLU A 241 -17.58 -4.04 -15.85
C GLU A 241 -16.32 -3.14 -15.95
N LYS A 242 -15.23 -3.79 -16.37
CA LYS A 242 -13.87 -3.29 -16.71
C LYS A 242 -12.95 -3.10 -15.51
N ALA A 243 -12.18 -4.15 -15.23
CA ALA A 243 -11.02 -4.15 -14.35
C ALA A 243 -10.09 -2.95 -14.61
N LEU A 244 -9.98 -2.07 -13.62
CA LEU A 244 -9.06 -0.93 -13.57
C LEU A 244 -8.31 -0.93 -12.23
N PHE A 245 -7.55 -2.01 -11.98
CA PHE A 245 -6.46 -2.13 -11.00
C PHE A 245 -6.11 -0.84 -10.25
N CYS A 246 -6.42 -0.78 -8.96
CA CYS A 246 -6.19 0.36 -8.08
C CYS A 246 -5.09 0.10 -7.03
N ASN A 247 -4.02 -0.61 -7.39
CA ASN A 247 -2.73 -0.46 -6.73
C ASN A 247 -2.40 1.04 -6.61
N VAL A 248 -1.94 1.50 -5.42
CA VAL A 248 -1.34 2.84 -5.15
C VAL A 248 -0.92 3.50 -6.45
N HIS A 249 -1.81 4.32 -7.03
CA HIS A 249 -1.64 4.69 -8.43
C HIS A 249 -0.41 5.58 -8.52
N GLU A 250 0.69 4.98 -8.94
CA GLU A 250 1.84 5.69 -9.47
C GLU A 250 1.29 6.71 -10.50
N ARG A 251 1.80 7.92 -10.46
CA ARG A 251 1.38 9.00 -11.36
C ARG A 251 2.62 9.47 -12.09
N VAL A 252 2.65 9.18 -13.38
CA VAL A 252 3.79 9.47 -14.25
C VAL A 252 3.53 10.77 -14.99
N LEU A 253 4.36 11.77 -14.72
CA LEU A 253 4.39 13.04 -15.45
C LEU A 253 5.50 13.02 -16.48
N VAL A 254 5.16 13.09 -17.76
CA VAL A 254 6.12 13.22 -18.86
C VAL A 254 6.21 14.69 -19.27
N CYS A 255 7.37 15.30 -19.09
CA CYS A 255 7.61 16.67 -19.53
C CYS A 255 7.95 16.70 -21.02
N ILE A 256 7.07 17.32 -21.80
CA ILE A 256 7.17 17.44 -23.25
C ILE A 256 7.81 18.77 -23.61
N SER A 257 8.67 18.73 -24.62
CA SER A 257 9.35 19.89 -25.18
C SER A 257 9.07 19.99 -26.69
N THR A 258 9.48 21.09 -27.34
CA THR A 258 9.33 21.23 -28.79
C THR A 258 10.46 20.56 -29.60
N TYR A 259 11.28 19.71 -28.97
CA TYR A 259 12.32 18.96 -29.67
C TYR A 259 11.75 17.74 -30.41
N GLN A 260 12.33 17.40 -31.57
CA GLN A 260 11.88 16.27 -32.40
C GLN A 260 11.93 14.90 -31.68
N ASN A 261 12.69 14.77 -30.59
CA ASN A 261 12.78 13.54 -29.79
C ASN A 261 11.63 13.39 -28.77
N SER A 262 10.77 14.40 -28.60
CA SER A 262 9.67 14.38 -27.63
C SER A 262 8.70 13.21 -27.80
N PRO A 263 8.32 12.76 -29.01
CA PRO A 263 7.48 11.58 -29.18
C PRO A 263 8.15 10.28 -28.71
N GLN A 264 9.48 10.15 -28.87
CA GLN A 264 10.21 8.98 -28.37
C GLN A 264 10.30 8.98 -26.85
N LEU A 265 10.56 10.15 -26.25
CA LEU A 265 10.52 10.35 -24.80
C LEU A 265 9.14 9.96 -24.26
N LEU A 266 8.08 10.45 -24.91
CA LEU A 266 6.71 10.17 -24.54
C LEU A 266 6.37 8.69 -24.64
N ARG A 267 6.81 7.99 -25.70
CA ARG A 267 6.67 6.52 -25.80
C ARG A 267 7.43 5.75 -24.73
N ARG A 268 8.55 6.28 -24.22
CA ARG A 268 9.27 5.66 -23.10
C ARG A 268 8.57 5.94 -21.77
N GLY A 269 8.08 7.16 -21.55
CA GLY A 269 7.24 7.51 -20.40
C GLY A 269 5.93 6.72 -20.36
N LEU A 270 5.30 6.48 -21.52
CA LEU A 270 4.14 5.61 -21.67
C LEU A 270 4.42 4.17 -21.27
N ARG A 271 5.55 3.61 -21.71
CA ARG A 271 5.96 2.27 -21.31
C ARG A 271 6.16 2.17 -19.80
N LEU A 272 6.79 3.19 -19.21
CA LEU A 272 6.95 3.27 -17.76
C LEU A 272 5.58 3.31 -17.06
N ALA A 273 4.68 4.17 -17.52
CA ALA A 273 3.33 4.28 -16.97
C ALA A 273 2.56 2.96 -17.08
N ASN A 274 2.64 2.27 -18.23
CA ASN A 274 1.98 0.97 -18.43
C ASN A 274 2.55 -0.13 -17.53
N VAL A 275 3.87 -0.19 -17.36
CA VAL A 275 4.52 -1.17 -16.47
C VAL A 275 4.09 -0.96 -15.02
N MET A 276 3.93 0.29 -14.61
CA MET A 276 3.52 0.68 -13.26
C MET A 276 2.00 0.72 -13.06
N LYS A 277 1.21 0.46 -14.12
CA LYS A 277 -0.25 0.71 -14.14
C LYS A 277 -0.62 2.11 -13.63
N ALA A 278 0.21 3.08 -13.99
CA ALA A 278 0.19 4.44 -13.49
C ALA A 278 -0.71 5.35 -14.33
N ARG A 279 -1.30 6.38 -13.69
CA ARG A 279 -1.96 7.47 -14.43
C ARG A 279 -0.92 8.32 -15.16
N LEU A 280 -1.16 8.58 -16.44
CA LEU A 280 -0.25 9.33 -17.29
C LEU A 280 -0.67 10.80 -17.38
N TYR A 281 0.29 11.68 -17.16
CA TYR A 281 0.17 13.11 -17.38
C TYR A 281 1.26 13.57 -18.36
N GLY A 282 0.88 14.29 -19.41
CA GLY A 282 1.84 15.02 -20.25
C GLY A 282 1.84 16.48 -19.87
N LEU A 283 3.01 17.08 -19.67
CA LEU A 283 3.12 18.50 -19.36
C LEU A 283 3.93 19.23 -20.42
N TYR A 284 3.33 20.22 -21.05
CA TYR A 284 4.01 21.22 -21.85
C TYR A 284 4.00 22.57 -21.13
N VAL A 285 5.20 23.09 -20.83
CA VAL A 285 5.36 24.43 -20.27
C VAL A 285 5.62 25.42 -21.41
N GLU A 286 4.62 26.23 -21.71
CA GLU A 286 4.66 27.27 -22.73
C GLU A 286 5.35 28.53 -22.19
N ASN A 287 6.36 29.01 -22.90
CA ASN A 287 6.99 30.29 -22.60
C ASN A 287 6.13 31.42 -23.19
N PRO A 288 5.61 32.37 -22.39
CA PRO A 288 4.73 33.45 -22.86
C PRO A 288 5.31 34.32 -23.99
N GLU A 289 6.63 34.41 -24.11
CA GLU A 289 7.34 35.25 -25.08
C GLU A 289 7.69 34.52 -26.38
N ARG A 290 7.47 33.20 -26.45
CA ARG A 290 7.85 32.38 -27.61
C ARG A 290 6.61 31.88 -28.33
N PHE A 291 6.47 32.28 -29.58
CA PHE A 291 5.49 31.69 -30.48
C PHE A 291 5.98 30.35 -31.03
N LEU A 292 5.07 29.38 -31.08
CA LEU A 292 5.32 28.08 -31.70
C LEU A 292 5.33 28.22 -33.23
N THR A 293 6.27 27.57 -33.88
CA THR A 293 6.21 27.36 -35.33
C THR A 293 5.10 26.35 -35.68
N LYS A 294 4.73 26.29 -36.97
CA LYS A 294 3.74 25.30 -37.45
C LYS A 294 4.20 23.87 -37.16
N GLU A 295 5.48 23.57 -37.35
CA GLU A 295 6.06 22.25 -37.08
C GLU A 295 6.00 21.89 -35.59
N GLU A 296 6.31 22.83 -34.71
CA GLU A 296 6.26 22.60 -33.25
C GLU A 296 4.82 22.44 -32.75
N SER A 297 3.87 23.15 -33.35
CA SER A 297 2.45 23.03 -33.03
C SER A 297 1.93 21.64 -33.41
N LEU A 298 2.27 21.17 -34.61
CA LEU A 298 1.92 19.82 -35.08
C LEU A 298 2.56 18.72 -34.23
N LEU A 299 3.79 18.94 -33.77
CA LEU A 299 4.48 18.02 -32.87
C LEU A 299 3.77 17.89 -31.51
N LEU A 300 3.34 19.02 -30.94
CA LEU A 300 2.60 19.03 -29.67
C LEU A 300 1.23 18.38 -29.81
N GLU A 301 0.54 18.62 -30.92
CA GLU A 301 -0.73 17.97 -31.26
C GLU A 301 -0.56 16.44 -31.34
N THR A 302 0.49 15.98 -32.03
CA THR A 302 0.85 14.55 -32.09
C THR A 302 1.10 13.96 -30.70
N CYS A 303 1.77 14.70 -29.81
CA CYS A 303 2.00 14.24 -28.44
C CYS A 303 0.71 14.22 -27.61
N GLN A 304 -0.16 15.21 -27.79
CA GLN A 304 -1.44 15.30 -27.12
C GLN A 304 -2.35 14.14 -27.53
N ASP A 305 -2.42 13.82 -28.83
CA ASP A 305 -3.23 12.71 -29.34
C ASP A 305 -2.72 11.38 -28.81
N LEU A 306 -1.40 11.19 -28.80
CA LEU A 306 -0.76 9.99 -28.27
C LEU A 306 -0.97 9.84 -26.75
N ILE A 307 -1.10 10.93 -25.99
CA ILE A 307 -1.46 10.86 -24.56
C ILE A 307 -2.92 10.46 -24.39
N LYS A 308 -3.82 11.06 -25.17
CA LYS A 308 -5.26 10.74 -25.13
C LYS A 308 -5.55 9.30 -25.54
N GLU A 309 -4.85 8.79 -26.55
CA GLU A 309 -4.99 7.39 -27.01
C GLU A 309 -4.69 6.39 -25.89
N PHE A 310 -3.76 6.73 -24.99
CA PHE A 310 -3.38 5.93 -23.83
C PHE A 310 -4.12 6.32 -22.54
N GLY A 311 -5.20 7.10 -22.65
CA GLY A 311 -6.04 7.48 -21.51
C GLY A 311 -5.41 8.46 -20.54
N GLY A 312 -4.34 9.16 -20.94
CA GLY A 312 -3.67 10.17 -20.11
C GLY A 312 -4.21 11.59 -20.29
N GLU A 313 -3.81 12.49 -19.38
CA GLU A 313 -4.21 13.90 -19.40
C GLU A 313 -3.07 14.79 -19.93
N PHE A 314 -3.36 15.67 -20.88
CA PHE A 314 -2.39 16.63 -21.42
C PHE A 314 -2.58 18.01 -20.79
N LEU A 315 -1.58 18.46 -20.06
CA LEU A 315 -1.51 19.71 -19.32
C LEU A 315 -0.66 20.72 -20.08
N ARG A 316 -1.21 21.92 -20.29
CA ARG A 316 -0.50 23.06 -20.88
C ARG A 316 -0.49 24.22 -19.90
N VAL A 317 0.70 24.60 -19.46
CA VAL A 317 0.89 25.64 -18.44
C VAL A 317 1.78 26.75 -19.00
N LYS A 318 1.42 28.02 -18.76
CA LYS A 318 2.25 29.16 -19.14
C LYS A 318 3.16 29.55 -17.97
N SER A 319 4.47 29.51 -18.17
CA SER A 319 5.43 29.92 -17.14
C SER A 319 6.78 30.34 -17.73
N TYR A 320 7.45 31.29 -17.07
CA TYR A 320 8.83 31.68 -17.36
C TYR A 320 9.85 30.70 -16.76
N ASN A 321 9.46 29.96 -15.72
CA ASN A 321 10.31 29.01 -15.01
C ASN A 321 9.76 27.59 -15.15
N VAL A 322 10.40 26.81 -16.02
CA VAL A 322 10.02 25.43 -16.33
C VAL A 322 10.10 24.53 -15.10
N SER A 323 11.18 24.64 -14.31
CA SER A 323 11.40 23.80 -13.13
C SER A 323 10.33 24.02 -12.06
N GLU A 324 9.95 25.28 -11.83
CA GLU A 324 8.91 25.65 -10.86
C GLU A 324 7.52 25.20 -11.33
N ALA A 325 7.21 25.37 -12.62
CA ALA A 325 5.94 24.91 -13.18
C ALA A 325 5.79 23.39 -13.10
N ILE A 326 6.86 22.64 -13.37
CA ILE A 326 6.88 21.18 -13.20
C ILE A 326 6.65 20.82 -11.73
N ALA A 327 7.31 21.51 -10.78
CA ALA A 327 7.14 21.24 -9.36
C ALA A 327 5.71 21.53 -8.86
N GLN A 328 5.10 22.63 -9.31
CA GLN A 328 3.72 22.99 -8.99
C GLN A 328 2.73 21.95 -9.50
N ILE A 329 2.88 21.52 -10.75
CA ILE A 329 2.03 20.48 -11.35
C ILE A 329 2.25 19.13 -10.65
N ALA A 330 3.49 18.79 -10.33
CA ALA A 330 3.80 17.57 -9.61
C ALA A 330 3.12 17.53 -8.24
N HIS A 331 3.13 18.63 -7.50
CA HIS A 331 2.40 18.74 -6.23
C HIS A 331 0.88 18.70 -6.40
N GLN A 332 0.34 19.47 -7.35
CA GLN A 332 -1.10 19.58 -7.58
C GLN A 332 -1.73 18.25 -8.00
N TYR A 333 -1.05 17.49 -8.85
CA TYR A 333 -1.54 16.22 -9.38
C TYR A 333 -0.99 15.01 -8.62
N HIS A 334 -0.30 15.22 -7.49
CA HIS A 334 0.32 14.17 -6.66
C HIS A 334 1.19 13.20 -7.47
N ILE A 335 2.02 13.75 -8.36
CA ILE A 335 2.92 12.99 -9.23
C ILE A 335 3.99 12.28 -8.40
N THR A 336 4.19 10.99 -8.66
CA THR A 336 5.20 10.15 -8.00
C THR A 336 6.44 9.94 -8.87
N GLN A 337 6.28 10.01 -10.20
CA GLN A 337 7.33 9.76 -11.19
C GLN A 337 7.37 10.90 -12.20
N VAL A 338 8.52 11.55 -12.38
CA VAL A 338 8.71 12.62 -13.37
C VAL A 338 9.71 12.17 -14.44
N VAL A 339 9.28 12.14 -15.70
CA VAL A 339 10.09 11.75 -16.86
C VAL A 339 10.53 13.00 -17.61
N LEU A 340 11.84 13.20 -17.71
CA LEU A 340 12.50 14.32 -18.38
C LEU A 340 13.38 13.83 -19.53
N GLY A 341 13.37 14.57 -20.64
CA GLY A 341 14.34 14.37 -21.72
C GLY A 341 15.69 14.98 -21.39
N HIS A 342 16.77 14.34 -21.84
CA HIS A 342 18.11 14.93 -21.73
C HIS A 342 18.23 16.21 -22.58
N THR A 343 18.44 17.37 -21.94
CA THR A 343 18.59 18.64 -22.65
C THR A 343 20.00 18.77 -23.25
N ARG A 344 20.11 18.93 -24.58
CA ARG A 344 21.38 19.22 -25.30
C ARG A 344 21.85 20.69 -25.17
N LYS A 345 21.72 21.32 -24.00
CA LYS A 345 22.33 22.65 -23.80
C LYS A 345 23.78 22.49 -23.34
N SER A 346 24.66 23.30 -23.94
CA SER A 346 26.10 23.26 -23.73
C SER A 346 26.45 23.36 -22.24
N ARG A 347 27.37 22.50 -21.77
CA ARG A 347 27.81 22.39 -20.36
C ARG A 347 28.26 23.73 -19.75
N TRP A 348 28.53 24.73 -20.58
CA TRP A 348 28.92 26.08 -20.19
C TRP A 348 27.75 26.98 -19.73
N GLU A 349 26.52 26.80 -20.24
CA GLU A 349 25.33 27.54 -19.73
C GLU A 349 24.82 26.99 -18.38
N LEU A 350 25.11 25.72 -18.09
CA LEU A 350 24.72 25.02 -16.86
C LEU A 350 25.54 25.45 -15.63
N PHE A 351 26.74 25.98 -15.82
CA PHE A 351 27.67 26.26 -14.73
C PHE A 351 27.36 27.55 -13.95
N TRP A 352 26.55 28.47 -14.53
CA TRP A 352 26.23 29.76 -13.90
C TRP A 352 24.77 29.90 -13.41
N LYS A 353 23.85 28.99 -13.79
CA LYS A 353 22.43 29.05 -13.36
C LYS A 353 21.93 27.82 -12.57
N GLY A 354 22.77 26.81 -12.36
CA GLY A 354 22.40 25.54 -11.74
C GLY A 354 21.60 24.66 -12.70
N SER A 355 21.83 23.34 -12.67
CA SER A 355 21.10 22.41 -13.54
C SER A 355 19.59 22.46 -13.23
N PRO A 356 18.69 22.56 -14.23
CA PRO A 356 17.24 22.45 -14.01
C PRO A 356 16.86 21.21 -13.19
N VAL A 357 17.60 20.11 -13.37
CA VAL A 357 17.47 18.87 -12.61
C VAL A 357 17.81 19.07 -11.12
N GLN A 358 18.88 19.82 -10.81
CA GLN A 358 19.25 20.13 -9.42
C GLN A 358 18.26 21.06 -8.73
N GLN A 359 17.61 21.96 -9.47
CA GLN A 359 16.54 22.79 -8.94
C GLN A 359 15.29 21.92 -8.67
N LEU A 360 14.91 21.06 -9.62
CA LEU A 360 13.79 20.12 -9.47
C LEU A 360 13.96 19.19 -8.27
N LEU A 361 15.17 18.65 -8.04
CA LEU A 361 15.48 17.83 -6.86
C LEU A 361 15.32 18.56 -5.52
N LYS A 362 15.42 19.90 -5.49
CA LYS A 362 15.16 20.68 -4.28
C LYS A 362 13.67 20.87 -4.00
N TYR A 363 12.86 20.98 -5.06
CA TYR A 363 11.42 21.20 -4.96
C TYR A 363 10.62 19.89 -4.83
N LEU A 364 11.13 18.78 -5.37
CA LEU A 364 10.44 17.50 -5.45
C LEU A 364 11.03 16.48 -4.46
N LYS A 365 10.68 16.61 -3.18
CA LYS A 365 11.08 15.62 -2.16
C LYS A 365 10.13 14.41 -2.20
N GLY A 366 10.66 13.23 -2.53
CA GLY A 366 9.88 11.99 -2.58
C GLY A 366 9.24 11.67 -3.93
N VAL A 367 9.70 12.32 -5.02
CA VAL A 367 9.29 12.04 -6.40
C VAL A 367 10.52 11.55 -7.16
N ASP A 368 10.38 10.42 -7.84
CA ASP A 368 11.45 9.82 -8.63
C ASP A 368 11.59 10.55 -9.97
N ILE A 369 12.83 10.91 -10.35
CA ILE A 369 13.12 11.65 -11.58
C ILE A 369 13.85 10.73 -12.57
N HIS A 370 13.19 10.42 -13.68
CA HIS A 370 13.71 9.61 -14.78
C HIS A 370 14.27 10.52 -15.88
N ILE A 371 15.58 10.47 -16.12
CA ILE A 371 16.21 11.20 -17.22
C ILE A 371 16.46 10.23 -18.36
N ILE A 372 15.78 10.46 -19.48
CA ILE A 372 15.85 9.57 -20.65
C ILE A 372 16.67 10.26 -21.74
N ASP A 373 17.72 9.58 -22.21
CA ASP A 373 18.50 10.04 -23.35
C ASP A 373 17.81 9.67 -24.67
N GLY A 374 17.80 10.60 -25.62
CA GLY A 374 17.27 10.36 -26.95
C GLY A 374 18.33 9.68 -27.80
N GLU A 375 18.08 8.44 -28.21
CA GLU A 375 19.00 7.74 -29.12
C GLU A 375 19.26 8.55 -30.39
N LYS A 376 20.53 8.57 -30.82
CA LYS A 376 20.93 9.14 -32.10
C LYS A 376 20.19 8.38 -33.22
N THR A 377 19.36 9.08 -33.99
CA THR A 377 19.19 8.73 -35.40
C THR A 377 20.57 8.89 -36.06
N LEU A 378 21.30 7.77 -36.17
CA LEU A 378 22.45 7.67 -37.04
C LEU A 378 21.94 7.87 -38.47
N ASN A 379 22.08 9.08 -39.00
CA ASN A 379 22.02 9.29 -40.44
C ASN A 379 23.20 8.53 -41.04
N SER A 380 22.95 7.32 -41.52
CA SER A 380 23.80 6.66 -42.51
C SER A 380 23.64 7.40 -43.84
N SER A 381 24.36 8.50 -44.00
CA SER A 381 24.73 8.98 -45.33
C SER A 381 25.86 8.07 -45.83
N SER A 382 25.50 6.91 -46.39
CA SER A 382 26.38 6.18 -47.28
C SER A 382 26.36 6.87 -48.63
N SER A 383 27.42 7.63 -48.88
CA SER A 383 27.87 8.01 -50.21
C SER A 383 28.06 6.76 -51.08
N LEU A 384 27.24 6.65 -52.11
CA LEU A 384 27.55 5.95 -53.36
C LEU A 384 27.03 6.87 -54.47
N ASP A 385 27.91 7.76 -54.93
CA ASP A 385 28.31 7.88 -56.34
C ASP A 385 29.61 8.69 -56.41
#